data_AF-A0A539DWW8-F1
#
_entry.id   AF-A0A539DWW8-F1
#
_cell.length_a   1.000
_cell.length_b   1.000
_cell.length_c   1.000
_cell.angle_alpha   90.00
_cell.angle_beta   90.00
_cell.angle_gamma   90.00
#
_symmetry.space_group_name_H-M   'P 1'
#
loop_
_entity.id
_entity.type
_entity.pdbx_description
1 polymer ?
#
loop_
_entity_poly.entity_id
_entity_poly.type
_entity_poly.pdbx_seq_one_letter_code
_entity_poly.pdbx_strand_id
1 'polypeptide(L)'
;MTDTTTVVGGRTAGAPPKARRNWAWLGLVPFLAFILLFLLVPAVSVFLEALKGGDGQFSFSSMKEAFTGQNLEAFKFSVKFSAGAALIGVLFGTLLAYAAATATRPRWLRNLVSAVVAVGHIQDPRVLRVGPVLGRLRPR
;
A
#
# COMPACT_ATOMS: atom_id res chain seq x y z
N MET A 1 36.93 -17.10 47.09
CA MET A 1 36.87 -16.21 45.91
C MET A 1 35.43 -16.20 45.43
N THR A 2 34.67 -15.22 45.90
CA THR A 2 33.21 -15.10 45.74
C THR A 2 32.92 -13.71 45.19
N ASP A 3 32.97 -13.56 43.88
CA ASP A 3 32.51 -12.35 43.20
C ASP A 3 31.19 -12.66 42.51
N THR A 4 30.12 -12.61 43.30
CA THR A 4 28.76 -12.52 42.79
C THR A 4 28.53 -11.07 42.37
N THR A 5 29.02 -10.69 41.18
CA THR A 5 28.60 -9.43 40.54
C THR A 5 27.18 -9.60 40.02
N THR A 6 26.23 -9.36 40.91
CA THR A 6 24.83 -9.07 40.58
C THR A 6 24.79 -7.79 39.75
N VAL A 7 24.79 -7.94 38.42
CA VAL A 7 24.46 -6.83 37.52
C VAL A 7 22.95 -6.59 37.65
N VAL A 8 22.57 -5.83 38.68
CA VAL A 8 21.25 -5.19 38.78
C VAL A 8 21.26 -4.05 37.76
N GLY A 9 20.99 -4.39 36.51
CA GLY A 9 20.68 -3.43 35.46
C GLY A 9 19.40 -2.69 35.87
N GLY A 10 19.57 -1.45 36.32
CA GLY A 10 18.48 -0.56 36.70
C GLY A 10 17.42 -0.50 35.62
N ARG A 11 16.20 -0.89 35.98
CA ARG A 11 15.01 -0.50 35.22
C ARG A 11 14.93 1.01 35.32
N THR A 12 15.35 1.70 34.26
CA THR A 12 15.05 3.11 34.08
C THR A 12 13.53 3.22 34.05
N ALA A 13 12.97 3.65 35.19
CA ALA A 13 11.58 4.04 35.29
C ALA A 13 11.28 5.02 34.16
N GLY A 14 10.30 4.67 33.32
CA GLY A 14 10.02 5.33 32.06
C GLY A 14 9.81 6.82 32.26
N ALA A 15 10.65 7.62 31.60
CA ALA A 15 10.33 9.01 31.35
C ALA A 15 8.98 9.08 30.60
N PRO A 16 8.03 9.95 31.00
CA PRO A 16 6.76 10.07 30.29
C PRO A 16 7.06 10.41 28.82
N PRO A 17 6.40 9.76 27.84
CA PRO A 17 6.61 10.08 26.44
C PRO A 17 6.23 11.54 26.22
N LYS A 18 7.23 12.39 26.00
CA LYS A 18 7.03 13.80 25.62
C LYS A 18 6.16 13.77 24.37
N ALA A 19 4.95 14.34 24.45
CA ALA A 19 4.03 14.44 23.33
C ALA A 19 4.71 15.20 22.19
N ARG A 20 5.28 14.43 21.25
CA ARG A 20 5.94 14.95 20.07
C ARG A 20 4.83 15.63 19.28
N ARG A 21 4.86 16.98 19.27
CA ARG A 21 3.99 17.82 18.45
C ARG A 21 3.93 17.16 17.07
N ASN A 22 2.75 16.70 16.67
CA ASN A 22 2.63 15.82 15.52
C ASN A 22 2.67 16.68 14.24
N TRP A 23 3.87 17.01 13.77
CA TRP A 23 4.07 17.74 12.52
C TRP A 23 3.62 16.93 11.29
N ALA A 24 3.25 15.66 11.45
CA ALA A 24 2.68 14.84 10.37
C ALA A 24 1.40 15.44 9.79
N TRP A 25 0.63 16.22 10.56
CA TRP A 25 -0.58 16.88 10.07
C TRP A 25 -0.29 17.91 8.97
N LEU A 26 0.90 18.54 8.93
CA LEU A 26 1.26 19.49 7.87
C LEU A 26 1.42 18.81 6.49
N GLY A 27 1.82 17.54 6.44
CA GLY A 27 1.90 16.78 5.19
C GLY A 27 0.64 15.98 4.89
N LEU A 28 0.00 15.42 5.92
CA LEU A 28 -1.14 14.54 5.78
C LEU A 28 -2.41 15.27 5.31
N VAL A 29 -2.69 16.45 5.86
CA VAL A 29 -3.90 17.23 5.51
C VAL A 29 -3.91 17.63 4.04
N PRO A 30 -2.86 18.27 3.46
CA PRO A 30 -2.88 18.62 2.03
C PRO A 30 -2.88 17.39 1.13
N PHE A 31 -2.21 16.30 1.51
CA PHE A 31 -2.24 15.04 0.75
C PHE A 31 -3.63 14.41 0.72
N LEU A 32 -4.30 14.34 1.88
CA LEU A 32 -5.65 13.81 1.97
C LEU A 32 -6.65 14.71 1.23
N ALA A 33 -6.51 16.03 1.36
CA ALA A 33 -7.32 16.98 0.61
C ALA A 33 -7.13 16.81 -0.90
N PHE A 34 -5.89 16.61 -1.36
CA PHE A 34 -5.60 16.32 -2.77
C PHE A 34 -6.26 15.01 -3.24
N ILE A 35 -6.12 13.90 -2.49
CA ILE A 35 -6.79 12.63 -2.82
C ILE A 35 -8.31 12.84 -2.88
N LEU A 36 -8.88 13.47 -1.87
CA LEU A 36 -10.32 13.69 -1.79
C LEU A 36 -10.80 14.54 -2.94
N LEU A 37 -10.11 15.63 -3.27
CA LEU A 37 -10.50 16.51 -4.37
C LEU A 37 -10.37 15.78 -5.71
N PHE A 38 -9.28 15.07 -5.92
CA PHE A 38 -9.04 14.31 -7.15
C PHE A 38 -9.97 13.10 -7.31
N LEU A 39 -10.49 12.55 -6.21
CA LEU A 39 -11.44 11.44 -6.25
C LEU A 39 -12.90 11.92 -6.30
N LEU A 40 -13.27 12.89 -5.46
CA LEU A 40 -14.65 13.42 -5.41
C LEU A 40 -15.00 14.18 -6.66
N VAL A 41 -14.12 15.03 -7.21
CA VAL A 41 -14.46 15.83 -8.39
C VAL A 41 -14.93 14.95 -9.56
N PRO A 42 -14.20 13.91 -10.00
CA PRO A 42 -14.67 13.04 -11.07
C PRO A 42 -15.86 12.17 -10.63
N ALA A 43 -15.88 11.67 -9.39
CA ALA A 43 -17.00 10.86 -8.91
C ALA A 43 -18.32 11.63 -8.91
N VAL A 44 -18.31 12.88 -8.45
CA VAL A 44 -19.47 13.77 -8.44
C VAL A 44 -19.84 14.17 -9.86
N SER A 45 -18.86 14.44 -10.75
CA SER A 45 -19.14 14.71 -12.17
C SER A 45 -19.92 13.56 -12.80
N VAL A 46 -19.40 12.33 -12.68
CA VAL A 46 -20.04 11.12 -13.22
C VAL A 46 -21.42 10.89 -12.57
N PHE A 47 -21.55 11.14 -11.27
CA PHE A 47 -22.83 10.99 -10.58
C PHE A 47 -23.88 12.00 -11.06
N LEU A 48 -23.51 13.27 -11.24
CA LEU A 48 -24.39 14.30 -11.76
C LEU A 48 -24.75 14.06 -13.23
N GLU A 49 -23.83 13.53 -14.02
CA GLU A 49 -24.07 13.10 -15.40
C GLU A 49 -25.03 11.91 -15.44
N ALA A 50 -24.88 10.93 -14.55
CA ALA A 50 -25.79 9.78 -14.46
C ALA A 50 -27.24 10.15 -14.06
N LEU A 51 -27.43 11.32 -13.42
CA LEU A 51 -28.74 11.87 -13.04
C LEU A 51 -29.39 12.72 -14.14
N LYS A 52 -28.61 13.18 -15.13
CA LYS A 52 -29.10 13.96 -16.28
C LYS A 52 -29.40 12.98 -17.42
N GLY A 53 -30.60 13.06 -18.00
CA GLY A 53 -30.94 12.36 -19.24
C GLY A 53 -30.12 12.89 -20.42
N GLY A 54 -30.09 12.13 -21.53
CA GLY A 54 -29.30 12.47 -22.73
C GLY A 54 -29.58 13.85 -23.34
N ASP A 55 -30.70 14.46 -22.97
CA ASP A 55 -31.20 15.77 -23.36
C ASP A 55 -30.97 16.88 -22.30
N GLY A 56 -30.18 16.59 -21.25
CA GLY A 56 -29.76 17.56 -20.22
C GLY A 56 -30.81 17.84 -19.12
N GLN A 57 -31.99 17.23 -19.21
CA GLN A 57 -33.06 17.31 -18.21
C GLN A 57 -32.82 16.28 -17.09
N PHE A 58 -33.14 16.60 -15.84
CA PHE A 58 -33.09 15.61 -14.75
C PHE A 58 -34.12 14.50 -15.03
N SER A 59 -33.64 13.33 -15.44
CA SER A 59 -34.49 12.23 -15.88
C SER A 59 -34.03 10.93 -15.22
N PHE A 60 -34.94 10.29 -14.49
CA PHE A 60 -34.72 8.96 -13.91
C PHE A 60 -34.78 7.84 -14.97
N SER A 61 -35.00 8.17 -16.24
CA SER A 61 -35.02 7.20 -17.35
C SER A 61 -33.65 6.52 -17.51
N SER A 62 -32.55 7.28 -17.54
CA SER A 62 -31.19 6.74 -17.67
C SER A 62 -30.80 5.83 -16.51
N MET A 63 -31.30 6.12 -15.31
CA MET A 63 -31.10 5.28 -14.14
C MET A 63 -31.89 3.97 -14.25
N LYS A 64 -33.14 4.03 -14.73
CA LYS A 64 -33.96 2.84 -14.95
C LYS A 64 -33.36 1.93 -16.02
N GLU A 65 -32.83 2.51 -17.09
CA GLU A 65 -32.14 1.82 -18.18
C GLU A 65 -30.84 1.13 -17.72
N ALA A 66 -30.12 1.74 -16.76
CA ALA A 66 -28.97 1.11 -16.10
C ALA A 66 -29.35 -0.12 -15.25
N PHE A 67 -30.58 -0.15 -14.69
CA PHE A 67 -31.08 -1.25 -13.86
C PHE A 67 -31.95 -2.27 -14.62
N THR A 68 -32.31 -2.02 -15.88
CA THR A 68 -33.10 -2.94 -16.71
C THR A 68 -32.27 -3.56 -17.83
N GLY A 69 -32.33 -4.88 -18.01
CA GLY A 69 -31.66 -5.60 -19.10
C GLY A 69 -30.25 -6.13 -18.76
N GLN A 70 -29.37 -6.20 -19.77
CA GLN A 70 -28.07 -6.90 -19.74
C GLN A 70 -27.04 -6.29 -18.77
N ASN A 71 -27.17 -5.03 -18.39
CA ASN A 71 -26.31 -4.37 -17.41
C ASN A 71 -26.37 -5.03 -16.02
N LEU A 72 -27.54 -5.53 -15.63
CA LEU A 72 -27.75 -6.15 -14.33
C LEU A 72 -27.12 -7.56 -14.25
N GLU A 73 -27.07 -8.27 -15.38
CA GLU A 73 -26.34 -9.53 -15.48
C GLU A 73 -24.83 -9.33 -15.40
N ALA A 74 -24.30 -8.29 -16.08
CA ALA A 74 -22.89 -7.93 -15.98
C ALA A 74 -22.50 -7.60 -14.53
N PHE A 75 -23.31 -6.80 -13.83
CA PHE A 75 -23.08 -6.48 -12.41
C PHE A 75 -23.08 -7.72 -11.53
N LYS A 76 -24.05 -8.64 -11.72
CA LYS A 76 -24.10 -9.93 -11.02
C LYS A 76 -22.87 -10.78 -11.30
N PHE A 77 -22.39 -10.81 -12.54
CA PHE A 77 -21.18 -11.54 -12.91
C PHE A 77 -19.95 -10.95 -12.20
N SER A 78 -19.78 -9.63 -12.20
CA SER A 78 -18.69 -8.96 -11.49
C SER A 78 -18.69 -9.26 -9.99
N VAL A 79 -19.86 -9.21 -9.35
CA VAL A 79 -19.99 -9.54 -7.92
C VAL A 79 -19.63 -11.00 -7.66
N LYS A 80 -20.15 -11.94 -8.46
CA LYS A 80 -19.82 -13.37 -8.34
C LYS A 80 -18.35 -13.64 -8.59
N PHE A 81 -17.76 -13.00 -9.60
CA PHE A 81 -16.36 -13.14 -9.95
C PHE A 81 -15.45 -12.61 -8.84
N SER A 82 -15.77 -11.43 -8.28
CA SER A 82 -15.07 -10.88 -7.13
C SER A 82 -15.20 -11.75 -5.89
N ALA A 83 -16.39 -12.29 -5.61
CA ALA A 83 -16.60 -13.23 -4.51
C ALA A 83 -15.75 -14.50 -4.69
N GLY A 84 -15.69 -15.05 -5.90
CA GLY A 84 -14.84 -16.20 -6.23
C GLY A 84 -13.35 -15.90 -6.00
N ALA A 85 -12.87 -14.75 -6.50
CA ALA A 85 -11.50 -14.31 -6.30
C ALA A 85 -11.17 -14.09 -4.80
N ALA A 86 -12.09 -13.50 -4.04
CA ALA A 86 -11.94 -13.29 -2.61
C ALA A 86 -11.88 -14.61 -1.83
N LEU A 87 -12.73 -15.60 -2.17
CA LEU A 87 -12.71 -16.91 -1.54
C LEU A 87 -11.37 -17.64 -1.79
N ILE A 88 -10.87 -17.61 -3.02
CA ILE A 88 -9.57 -18.16 -3.37
C ILE A 88 -8.46 -17.44 -2.59
N GLY A 89 -8.48 -16.11 -2.58
CA GLY A 89 -7.51 -15.29 -1.85
C GLY A 89 -7.52 -15.56 -0.34
N VAL A 90 -8.71 -15.71 0.27
CA VAL A 90 -8.86 -16.06 1.69
C VAL A 90 -8.34 -17.46 1.96
N LEU A 91 -8.67 -18.44 1.11
CA LEU A 91 -8.22 -19.81 1.28
C LEU A 91 -6.68 -19.88 1.27
N PHE A 92 -6.05 -19.40 0.19
CA PHE A 92 -4.58 -19.44 0.08
C PHE A 92 -3.89 -18.50 1.08
N GLY A 93 -4.45 -17.32 1.32
CA GLY A 93 -3.94 -16.36 2.30
C GLY A 93 -3.96 -16.93 3.72
N THR A 94 -5.04 -17.62 4.10
CA THR A 94 -5.17 -18.26 5.41
C THR A 94 -4.22 -19.44 5.54
N LEU A 95 -4.10 -20.29 4.50
CA LEU A 95 -3.12 -21.38 4.48
C LEU A 95 -1.69 -20.86 4.64
N LEU A 96 -1.33 -19.80 3.90
CA LEU A 96 -0.01 -19.18 3.98
C LEU A 96 0.24 -18.55 5.36
N ALA A 97 -0.75 -17.83 5.92
CA ALA A 97 -0.67 -17.26 7.25
C ALA A 97 -0.52 -18.34 8.34
N TYR A 98 -1.26 -19.45 8.23
CA TYR A 98 -1.17 -20.58 9.14
C TYR A 98 0.20 -21.27 9.05
N ALA A 99 0.69 -21.50 7.83
CA ALA A 99 2.03 -22.04 7.61
C ALA A 99 3.11 -21.12 8.18
N ALA A 100 2.98 -19.80 7.97
CA ALA A 100 3.91 -18.83 8.52
C ALA A 100 3.87 -18.74 10.06
N ALA A 101 2.68 -18.86 10.66
CA ALA A 101 2.50 -18.83 12.11
C ALA A 101 3.02 -20.10 12.80
N THR A 102 2.89 -21.26 12.15
CA THR A 102 3.30 -22.56 12.70
C THR A 102 4.75 -22.91 12.34
N ALA A 103 5.29 -22.36 11.24
CA ALA A 103 6.66 -22.64 10.83
C ALA A 103 7.68 -21.82 11.64
N THR A 104 8.63 -22.53 12.25
CA THR A 104 9.81 -21.93 12.90
C THR A 104 10.72 -21.28 11.86
N ARG A 105 10.48 -19.99 11.59
CA ARG A 105 11.31 -19.05 10.79
C ARG A 105 11.80 -19.52 9.41
N PRO A 106 10.92 -19.76 8.42
CA PRO A 106 11.36 -20.03 7.05
C PRO A 106 11.88 -18.76 6.36
N ARG A 107 13.20 -18.68 6.14
CA ARG A 107 13.90 -17.59 5.41
C ARG A 107 13.36 -17.38 3.99
N TRP A 108 12.79 -18.41 3.38
CA TRP A 108 12.23 -18.36 2.02
C TRP A 108 11.01 -17.42 1.89
N LEU A 109 10.20 -17.26 2.95
CA LEU A 109 9.02 -16.41 2.92
C LEU A 109 9.38 -14.92 2.80
N ARG A 110 10.44 -14.50 3.49
CA ARG A 110 11.00 -13.14 3.36
C ARG A 110 11.52 -12.87 1.95
N ASN A 111 12.22 -13.84 1.36
CA ASN A 111 12.78 -13.71 0.02
C ASN A 111 11.70 -13.58 -1.06
N LEU A 112 10.59 -14.32 -0.95
CA LEU A 112 9.47 -14.19 -1.88
C LEU A 112 8.80 -12.83 -1.79
N VAL A 113 8.50 -12.34 -0.58
CA VAL A 113 7.89 -11.03 -0.39
C VAL A 113 8.80 -9.93 -0.94
N SER A 114 10.10 -9.99 -0.66
CA SER A 114 11.05 -9.04 -1.24
C SER A 114 11.17 -9.18 -2.75
N ALA A 115 11.09 -10.39 -3.32
CA ALA A 115 11.21 -10.60 -4.77
C ALA A 115 9.99 -10.06 -5.53
N VAL A 116 8.77 -10.30 -5.01
CA VAL A 116 7.54 -9.78 -5.60
C VAL A 116 7.52 -8.24 -5.59
N VAL A 117 8.03 -7.62 -4.53
CA VAL A 117 8.13 -6.15 -4.43
C VAL A 117 9.32 -5.61 -5.24
N ALA A 118 10.41 -6.36 -5.35
CA ALA A 118 11.64 -5.93 -6.03
C ALA A 118 11.60 -6.10 -7.57
N VAL A 119 10.59 -6.79 -8.13
CA VAL A 119 10.45 -7.05 -9.57
C VAL A 119 10.36 -5.78 -10.45
N GLY A 120 10.33 -4.58 -9.87
CA GLY A 120 10.41 -3.29 -10.58
C GLY A 120 11.79 -2.61 -10.61
N HIS A 121 12.79 -3.04 -9.84
CA HIS A 121 14.12 -2.40 -9.84
C HIS A 121 15.08 -3.14 -10.77
N ILE A 122 15.05 -2.80 -12.06
CA ILE A 122 16.18 -3.03 -12.96
C ILE A 122 17.37 -2.24 -12.41
N GLN A 123 18.25 -2.89 -11.64
CA GLN A 123 19.56 -2.34 -11.35
C GLN A 123 20.39 -2.45 -12.62
N ASP A 124 20.57 -1.31 -13.30
CA ASP A 124 21.60 -1.17 -14.32
C ASP A 124 22.98 -1.20 -13.62
N PRO A 125 23.78 -2.28 -13.75
CA PRO A 125 25.04 -2.42 -13.01
C PRO A 125 26.19 -1.59 -13.63
N ARG A 126 25.92 -0.80 -14.69
CA ARG A 126 26.98 -0.21 -15.52
C ARG A 126 27.52 1.13 -15.04
N VAL A 127 26.99 1.71 -13.96
CA VAL A 127 27.37 3.07 -13.52
C VAL A 127 28.59 3.08 -12.57
N LEU A 128 29.05 1.94 -12.06
CA LEU A 128 30.21 1.86 -11.15
C LEU A 128 31.55 1.57 -11.84
N ARG A 129 31.75 2.05 -13.06
CA ARG A 129 33.08 2.06 -13.72
C ARG A 129 33.54 3.48 -14.02
N VAL A 130 33.55 4.34 -12.99
CA VAL A 130 34.32 5.59 -13.03
C VAL A 130 35.78 5.19 -12.82
N GLY A 131 36.56 5.28 -13.90
CA GLY A 131 37.98 4.94 -13.91
C GLY A 131 38.81 5.80 -12.96
N PRO A 132 40.01 5.35 -12.56
CA PRO A 132 40.90 6.12 -11.71
C PRO A 132 41.49 7.28 -12.50
N VAL A 133 40.81 8.43 -12.47
CA VAL A 133 41.36 9.69 -12.98
C VAL A 133 42.34 10.23 -11.93
N LEU A 134 43.61 9.90 -12.17
CA LEU A 134 44.85 10.63 -11.86
C LEU A 134 44.76 11.81 -10.88
N GLY A 135 45.55 11.74 -9.82
CA GLY A 135 45.76 12.88 -8.92
C GLY A 135 46.96 12.71 -7.99
N ARG A 136 48.19 12.59 -8.53
CA ARG A 136 49.42 12.92 -7.79
C ARG A 136 50.46 13.56 -8.70
N LEU A 137 50.26 14.85 -8.96
CA LEU A 137 51.37 15.77 -9.19
C LEU A 137 52.14 15.88 -7.87
N ARG A 138 53.38 15.38 -7.82
CA ARG A 138 54.34 15.72 -6.76
C ARG A 138 55.09 16.98 -7.17
N PRO A 139 55.15 18.01 -6.34
CA PRO A 139 56.11 19.10 -6.50
C PRO A 139 57.41 18.78 -5.74
N ARG A 140 58.50 19.30 -6.32
CA ARG A 140 59.88 19.46 -5.81
C ARG A 140 60.82 18.30 -6.06
#